data_AF-D4IKE5-F1
#
_entry.id   AF-D4IKE5-F1
#
_cell.length_a   1.000
_cell.length_b   1.000
_cell.length_c   1.000
_cell.angle_alpha   90.00
_cell.angle_beta   90.00
_cell.angle_gamma   90.00
#
_symmetry.space_group_name_H-M   'P 1'
#
loop_
_entity.id
_entity.type
_entity.pdbx_description
1 polymer ?
#
loop_
_entity_poly.entity_id
_entity_poly.type
_entity_poly.pdbx_seq_one_letter_code
_entity_poly.pdbx_strand_id
1 'polypeptide(L)' 'MKSYEEIIRATAALDWRIRTHMPENYMEEIFGQTPESNPSLYNRLWRAMRTGSIQFLLDTLDYTNEKKLIRYISQKA' A
#
# COMPACT_ATOMS: atom_id res chain seq x y z
N MET A 1 -10.22 -9.18 -17.63
CA MET A 1 -10.72 -8.76 -16.31
C MET A 1 -10.15 -9.76 -15.32
N LYS A 2 -9.43 -9.32 -14.29
CA LYS A 2 -8.85 -10.26 -13.32
C LYS A 2 -9.96 -10.90 -12.49
N SER A 3 -9.77 -12.15 -12.09
CA SER A 3 -10.72 -12.85 -11.25
C SER A 3 -10.77 -12.21 -9.86
N TYR A 4 -11.91 -12.36 -9.20
CA TYR A 4 -12.08 -11.88 -7.83
C TYR A 4 -11.08 -12.53 -6.86
N GLU A 5 -10.77 -13.82 -7.06
CA GLU A 5 -9.79 -14.55 -6.25
C GLU A 5 -8.37 -14.00 -6.39
N GLU A 6 -7.95 -13.66 -7.62
CA GLU A 6 -6.65 -13.05 -7.89
C GLU A 6 -6.50 -11.71 -7.15
N ILE A 7 -7.55 -10.88 -7.17
CA ILE A 7 -7.56 -9.59 -6.46
C ILE A 7 -7.46 -9.81 -4.94
N ILE A 8 -8.19 -10.77 -4.38
CA ILE A 8 -8.10 -11.10 -2.94
C ILE A 8 -6.68 -11.53 -2.58
N ARG A 9 -6.08 -12.45 -3.36
CA ARG A 9 -4.72 -12.95 -3.09
C ARG A 9 -3.67 -11.84 -3.16
N ALA A 10 -3.74 -10.97 -4.16
CA ALA A 10 -2.83 -9.83 -4.29
C ALA A 10 -3.00 -8.82 -3.13
N THR A 11 -4.24 -8.56 -2.72
CA THR A 11 -4.54 -7.68 -1.58
C THR A 11 -3.99 -8.26 -0.28
N ALA A 12 -4.20 -9.56 -0.02
CA ALA A 12 -3.69 -10.24 1.16
C ALA A 12 -2.15 -10.30 1.19
N ALA A 13 -1.51 -10.54 0.04
CA ALA A 13 -0.06 -10.52 -0.08
C ALA A 13 0.50 -9.12 0.22
N LEU A 14 -0.16 -8.06 -0.24
CA LEU A 14 0.23 -6.69 0.07
C LEU A 14 -0.01 -6.34 1.54
N ASP A 15 -1.12 -6.76 2.14
CA ASP A 15 -1.37 -6.57 3.57
C ASP A 15 -0.28 -7.23 4.43
N TRP A 16 0.10 -8.46 4.08
CA TRP A 16 1.22 -9.15 4.73
C TRP A 16 2.52 -8.34 4.60
N ARG A 17 2.83 -7.81 3.42
CA ARG A 17 4.04 -7.00 3.19
C ARG A 17 4.00 -5.72 4.03
N ILE A 18 2.87 -5.01 4.09
CA ILE A 18 2.69 -3.80 4.91
C ILE A 18 2.96 -4.08 6.38
N ARG A 19 2.49 -5.22 6.91
CA ARG A 19 2.65 -5.58 8.32
C ARG A 19 4.06 -6.05 8.70
N THR A 20 4.84 -6.53 7.73
CA THR A 20 6.11 -7.23 7.99
C THR A 20 7.34 -6.45 7.54
N HIS A 21 7.21 -5.51 6.60
CA HIS A 21 8.33 -4.78 6.03
C HIS A 21 8.23 -3.29 6.35
N MET A 22 9.40 -2.65 6.52
CA MET A 22 9.48 -1.21 6.66
C MET A 22 8.96 -0.50 5.40
N PRO A 23 8.27 0.66 5.53
CA PRO A 23 7.67 1.36 4.40
C PRO A 23 8.61 1.69 3.25
N GLU A 24 9.88 1.99 3.55
CA GLU A 24 10.93 2.30 2.57
C GLU A 24 11.06 1.20 1.51
N ASN A 25 10.81 -0.06 1.87
CA ASN A 25 10.95 -1.20 0.98
C ASN A 25 9.87 -1.28 -0.11
N TYR A 26 8.79 -0.51 0.00
CA TYR A 26 7.68 -0.56 -0.95
C TYR A 26 7.11 0.81 -1.31
N MET A 27 7.47 1.88 -0.60
CA MET A 27 6.93 3.22 -0.82
C MET A 27 7.27 3.73 -2.22
N GLU A 28 8.50 3.56 -2.67
CA GLU A 28 8.92 3.98 -4.01
C GLU A 28 8.27 3.12 -5.10
N GLU A 29 8.24 1.80 -4.92
CA GLU A 29 7.61 0.87 -5.88
C GLU A 29 6.13 1.17 -6.09
N ILE A 30 5.38 1.42 -5.00
CA ILE A 30 3.93 1.58 -5.05
C ILE A 30 3.55 3.02 -5.37
N PHE A 31 4.23 4.00 -4.76
CA PHE A 31 3.81 5.40 -4.82
C PHE A 31 4.73 6.28 -5.67
N GLY A 32 5.89 5.80 -6.11
CA GLY A 32 6.89 6.60 -6.82
C GLY A 32 7.41 7.77 -5.96
N GLN A 33 7.45 7.58 -4.64
CA GLN A 33 7.84 8.58 -3.65
C GLN A 33 8.78 7.94 -2.64
N THR A 34 9.60 8.77 -2.02
CA THR A 34 10.56 8.37 -0.98
C THR A 34 10.20 9.05 0.35
N PRO A 35 10.70 8.57 1.50
CA PRO A 35 10.46 9.21 2.79
C PRO A 35 10.86 10.69 2.82
N GLU A 36 11.91 11.08 2.08
CA GLU A 36 12.40 12.46 1.99
C GLU A 36 11.47 13.34 1.17
N SER A 37 10.94 12.83 0.06
CA SER A 37 10.03 13.58 -0.82
C SER A 37 8.60 13.66 -0.27
N ASN A 38 8.16 12.69 0.52
CA ASN A 38 6.87 12.75 1.21
C ASN A 38 6.89 12.09 2.60
N PRO A 39 7.38 12.82 3.63
CA PRO A 39 7.42 12.31 5.00
C PRO A 39 6.04 12.01 5.59
N SER A 40 5.01 12.73 5.12
CA SER A 40 3.61 12.53 5.58
C SER A 40 3.08 11.16 5.15
N LEU A 41 3.29 10.78 3.88
CA LEU A 41 2.94 9.47 3.38
C LEU A 41 3.71 8.38 4.13
N TYR A 42 5.02 8.56 4.32
CA TYR A 42 5.83 7.62 5.09
C TYR A 42 5.28 7.36 6.50
N ASN A 43 4.95 8.42 7.24
CA ASN A 43 4.37 8.31 8.58
C ASN A 43 3.02 7.56 8.57
N ARG A 44 2.22 7.73 7.52
CA ARG A 44 0.96 6.99 7.35
C ARG A 44 1.22 5.51 7.09
N LEU A 45 2.17 5.16 6.22
CA LEU A 45 2.57 3.78 5.96
C LEU A 45 3.13 3.11 7.24
N TRP A 46 3.90 3.85 8.03
CA TRP A 46 4.40 3.40 9.32
C TRP A 46 3.26 3.07 10.31
N ARG A 47 2.22 3.90 10.36
CA ARG A 47 1.01 3.62 11.17
C ARG A 47 0.23 2.41 10.67
N ALA A 48 0.14 2.24 9.35
CA ALA A 48 -0.50 1.07 8.74
C ALA A 48 0.22 -0.22 9.13
N MET A 49 1.56 -0.25 9.01
CA MET A 49 2.40 -1.36 9.44
C MET A 49 2.16 -1.73 10.91
N ARG A 50 2.12 -0.74 11.80
CA ARG A 50 2.00 -0.99 13.25
C ARG A 50 0.60 -1.38 13.71
N THR A 51 -0.44 -0.80 13.13
CA THR A 51 -1.80 -0.84 13.70
C THR A 51 -2.93 -0.90 12.69
N GLY A 52 -2.69 -0.50 11.44
CA GLY A 52 -3.76 -0.14 10.52
C GLY A 52 -4.05 -1.16 9.42
N SER A 53 -3.10 -2.02 9.06
CA SER A 53 -3.21 -2.92 7.88
C SER A 53 -3.44 -2.15 6.57
N ILE A 54 -3.64 -2.86 5.48
CA ILE A 54 -4.03 -2.27 4.19
C ILE A 54 -5.36 -1.51 4.26
N GLN A 55 -6.29 -1.95 5.13
CA GLN A 55 -7.59 -1.29 5.27
C GLN A 55 -7.44 0.17 5.74
N PHE A 56 -6.60 0.42 6.74
CA PHE A 56 -6.29 1.79 7.17
C PHE A 56 -5.73 2.66 6.04
N LEU A 57 -4.93 2.09 5.14
CA LEU A 57 -4.43 2.85 3.99
C LEU A 57 -5.55 3.21 3.03
N LEU A 58 -6.46 2.28 2.73
CA LEU A 58 -7.63 2.55 1.90
C LEU A 58 -8.53 3.64 2.50
N ASP A 59 -8.62 3.70 3.84
CA ASP A 59 -9.47 4.68 4.53
C ASP A 59 -8.81 6.06 4.70
N THR A 60 -7.48 6.15 4.63
CA THR A 60 -6.74 7.37 5.03
C THR A 60 -5.83 7.96 3.98
N LEU A 61 -5.54 7.23 2.89
CA LEU A 61 -4.79 7.78 1.77
C LEU A 61 -5.60 8.88 1.07
N ASP A 62 -4.89 9.87 0.54
CA ASP A 62 -5.49 10.77 -0.44
C ASP A 62 -5.80 10.02 -1.74
N TYR A 63 -6.71 10.57 -2.53
CA TYR A 63 -7.19 9.97 -3.78
C TYR A 63 -6.06 9.58 -4.76
N THR A 64 -5.00 10.39 -4.82
CA THR A 64 -3.88 10.13 -5.75
C THR A 64 -3.11 8.88 -5.31
N ASN A 65 -2.78 8.77 -4.03
CA ASN A 65 -2.03 7.63 -3.51
C ASN A 65 -2.90 6.37 -3.38
N GLU A 66 -4.18 6.52 -3.05
CA GLU A 66 -5.15 5.41 -3.08
C GLU A 66 -5.22 4.78 -4.48
N LYS A 67 -5.33 5.59 -5.54
CA LYS A 67 -5.31 5.10 -6.92
C LYS A 67 -4.02 4.35 -7.27
N LYS A 68 -2.88 4.81 -6.79
CA LYS A 68 -1.59 4.12 -7.01
C LYS A 68 -1.58 2.75 -6.32
N LEU A 69 -2.05 2.68 -5.07
CA LEU A 69 -2.18 1.43 -4.32
C LEU A 69 -3.13 0.44 -5.02
N ILE A 70 -4.32 0.88 -5.43
CA ILE A 70 -5.30 0.05 -6.15
C ILE A 70 -4.72 -0.44 -7.49
N ARG A 71 -4.03 0.44 -8.23
CA ARG A 71 -3.36 0.08 -9.48
C ARG A 71 -2.29 -0.97 -9.25
N TYR A 72 -1.51 -0.84 -8.17
CA TYR A 72 -0.49 -1.82 -7.81
C TYR A 72 -1.09 -3.19 -7.52
N ILE A 73 -2.15 -3.26 -6.69
CA ILE A 73 -2.88 -4.52 -6.42
C ILE A 73 -3.39 -5.12 -7.73
N SER A 74 -4.01 -4.30 -8.58
CA SER A 74 -4.53 -4.73 -9.89
C SER A 74 -3.44 -5.25 -10.82
N GLN A 75 -2.20 -4.75 -10.72
CA GLN A 75 -1.07 -5.25 -11.50
C GLN A 75 -0.54 -6.59 -10.97
N LYS A 76 -0.54 -6.80 -9.64
CA LYS A 76 -0.04 -8.01 -8.98
C LYS A 76 -1.03 -9.17 -8.89
N ALA A 77 -2.32 -8.89 -9.06
CA ALA A 77 -3.36 -9.90 -9.28
C ALA A 77 -3.13 -10.70 -10.57
#